data_AF-A0A928ZZG6-F1
#
_entry.id   AF-A0A928ZZG6-F1
#
_cell.length_a   1.000
_cell.length_b   1.000
_cell.length_c   1.000
_cell.angle_alpha   90.00
_cell.angle_beta   90.00
_cell.angle_gamma   90.00
#
_symmetry.space_group_name_H-M   'P 1'
#
loop_
_entity.id
_entity.type
_entity.pdbx_description
1 polymer ?
#
loop_
_entity_poly.entity_id
_entity_poly.type
_entity_poly.pdbx_seq_one_letter_code
_entity_poly.pdbx_strand_id
1 'polypeptide(L)'
;MSLRKIIDDLPSGVQEKLVEQKFSPAFIRALGFNDDEMFPGFNTGQGIADHAVGRSTKDGRFIDAPHNPYLYIETKAPNINLTEGHPQYIKTVAQLKQYLLAPKSESVQWGILINTRHAQLFRKHGKIVYPATPCLECTDIDSVVEKFRKRIESPTRAVTIAIYNNKGGVGKTTTTINLAAALTLLGKRVLTIDFDPNQKDLGDALGLPPSQGKMLKVLTDKEANIRDSITSYRHKFPRANRTASFDIILSDEDMTSVDEVKLSYRFKANTLLKALEPVKTTDYDYILIDVPPNWRIFSQRAVFAADVVLMPVRHDNLHSLENAGTVITDLLPRIQAQRRQLGDAGPIALPVFLNALPSKVSPSQAKVMHMAIDRVIEKGIETGVDLKPYFYPRWTPGRCSREMRRLRYMAHIANSDFHHKPAAFCFKVAFERYKTLAKDYFLWG
;
A
#
# COMPACT_ATOMS: atom_id res chain seq x y z
N MET A 1 24.83 21.02 -18.22
CA MET A 1 24.28 20.50 -19.49
C MET A 1 22.86 20.05 -19.22
N SER A 2 21.87 20.43 -20.05
CA SER A 2 20.47 20.02 -19.79
C SER A 2 20.29 18.51 -20.00
N LEU A 3 19.38 17.89 -19.25
CA LEU A 3 19.09 16.46 -19.38
C LEU A 3 18.64 16.10 -20.79
N ARG A 4 17.84 16.98 -21.41
CA ARG A 4 17.39 16.83 -22.78
C ARG A 4 18.56 16.71 -23.76
N LYS A 5 19.57 17.58 -23.64
CA LYS A 5 20.76 17.50 -24.48
C LYS A 5 21.53 16.19 -24.28
N ILE A 6 21.62 15.70 -23.05
CA ILE A 6 22.26 14.40 -22.77
C ILE A 6 21.51 13.27 -23.47
N ILE A 7 20.17 13.28 -23.45
CA ILE A 7 19.35 12.29 -24.15
C ILE A 7 19.56 12.38 -25.67
N ASP A 8 19.57 13.58 -26.23
CA ASP A 8 19.70 13.81 -27.68
C ASP A 8 21.12 13.46 -28.19
N ASP A 9 22.15 13.58 -27.34
CA ASP A 9 23.55 13.22 -27.67
C ASP A 9 23.83 11.70 -27.55
N LEU A 10 22.87 10.88 -27.07
CA LEU A 10 23.04 9.44 -27.02
C LEU A 10 22.85 8.81 -28.41
N PRO A 11 23.71 7.86 -28.82
CA PRO A 11 23.58 7.20 -30.12
C PRO A 11 22.29 6.39 -30.21
N SER A 12 21.75 6.27 -31.43
CA SER A 12 20.60 5.40 -31.67
C SER A 12 20.95 3.94 -31.33
N GLY A 13 20.04 3.24 -30.67
CA GLY A 13 20.28 1.86 -30.21
C GLY A 13 21.25 1.74 -29.04
N VAL A 14 21.50 2.83 -28.30
CA VAL A 14 22.40 2.84 -27.14
C VAL A 14 22.08 1.73 -26.13
N GLN A 15 23.15 1.06 -25.66
CA GLN A 15 23.07 0.02 -24.65
C GLN A 15 22.79 0.60 -23.26
N GLU A 16 22.15 -0.20 -22.40
CA GLU A 16 21.79 0.12 -21.01
C GLU A 16 22.95 0.75 -20.24
N LYS A 17 24.13 0.14 -20.31
CA LYS A 17 25.34 0.61 -19.61
C LYS A 17 25.76 2.04 -19.97
N LEU A 18 25.58 2.45 -21.23
CA LEU A 18 25.94 3.81 -21.64
C LEU A 18 24.89 4.84 -21.19
N VAL A 19 23.61 4.44 -21.13
CA VAL A 19 22.54 5.25 -20.52
C VAL A 19 22.82 5.43 -19.03
N GLU A 20 23.09 4.33 -18.33
CA GLU A 20 23.46 4.33 -16.92
C GLU A 20 24.64 5.28 -16.65
N GLN A 21 25.72 5.21 -17.44
CA GLN A 21 26.93 6.01 -17.21
C GLN A 21 26.77 7.49 -17.53
N LYS A 22 26.01 7.84 -18.58
CA LYS A 22 25.93 9.24 -19.06
C LYS A 22 24.69 9.98 -18.57
N PHE A 23 23.55 9.30 -18.47
CA PHE A 23 22.26 9.92 -18.17
C PHE A 23 21.92 9.84 -16.68
N SER A 24 22.07 8.68 -16.04
CA SER A 24 21.61 8.48 -14.66
C SER A 24 22.26 9.44 -13.63
N PRO A 25 23.59 9.69 -13.64
CA PRO A 25 24.20 10.69 -12.76
C PRO A 25 23.66 12.10 -12.96
N ALA A 26 23.42 12.50 -14.21
CA ALA A 26 22.85 13.82 -14.51
C ALA A 26 21.40 13.92 -14.01
N PHE A 27 20.62 12.85 -14.17
CA PHE A 27 19.25 12.76 -13.67
C PHE A 27 19.21 12.83 -12.14
N ILE A 28 20.11 12.12 -11.45
CA ILE A 28 20.23 12.17 -9.98
C ILE A 28 20.59 13.59 -9.50
N ARG A 29 21.53 14.27 -10.16
CA ARG A 29 21.85 15.67 -9.87
C ARG A 29 20.63 16.58 -10.05
N ALA A 30 19.85 16.36 -11.10
CA ALA A 30 18.64 17.14 -11.34
C ALA A 30 17.57 16.91 -10.26
N LEU A 31 17.53 15.73 -9.62
CA LEU A 31 16.69 15.46 -8.44
C LEU A 31 17.19 16.19 -7.17
N GLY A 32 18.37 16.82 -7.20
CA GLY A 32 18.91 17.61 -6.09
C GLY A 32 19.92 16.89 -5.20
N PHE A 33 20.45 15.73 -5.65
CA PHE A 33 21.49 14.99 -4.92
C PHE A 33 22.89 15.33 -5.44
N ASN A 34 23.87 15.30 -4.55
CA ASN A 34 25.27 15.57 -4.89
C ASN A 34 26.01 14.31 -5.33
N ASP A 35 27.17 14.47 -6.00
CA ASP A 35 27.95 13.34 -6.52
C ASP A 35 28.50 12.43 -5.41
N ASP A 36 28.78 12.96 -4.22
CA ASP A 36 29.21 12.21 -3.03
C ASP A 36 28.09 11.38 -2.39
N GLU A 37 26.83 11.62 -2.77
CA GLU A 37 25.67 10.85 -2.35
C GLU A 37 25.36 9.69 -3.31
N MET A 38 26.11 9.52 -4.41
CA MET A 38 25.82 8.52 -5.45
C MET A 38 26.76 7.31 -5.38
N PHE A 39 26.17 6.12 -5.36
CA PHE A 39 26.88 4.84 -5.25
C PHE A 39 26.48 3.93 -6.42
N PRO A 40 27.26 3.91 -7.52
CA PRO A 40 26.98 3.03 -8.65
C PRO A 40 27.21 1.57 -8.29
N GLY A 41 26.45 0.66 -8.88
CA GLY A 41 26.62 -0.79 -8.72
C GLY A 41 26.40 -1.28 -7.29
N PHE A 42 25.35 -0.80 -6.62
CA PHE A 42 25.10 -1.09 -5.21
C PHE A 42 24.60 -2.52 -4.97
N ASN A 43 25.35 -3.32 -4.20
CA ASN A 43 24.92 -4.66 -3.83
C ASN A 43 23.88 -4.62 -2.70
N THR A 44 22.63 -4.86 -3.07
CA THR A 44 21.45 -4.88 -2.17
C THR A 44 21.40 -6.11 -1.26
N GLY A 45 22.24 -7.12 -1.51
CA GLY A 45 22.17 -8.47 -0.94
C GLY A 45 21.30 -9.43 -1.75
N GLN A 46 20.49 -8.92 -2.69
CA GLN A 46 19.69 -9.71 -3.63
C GLN A 46 19.79 -9.14 -5.05
N GLY A 47 21.02 -8.89 -5.50
CA GLY A 47 21.33 -8.30 -6.80
C GLY A 47 21.95 -6.91 -6.67
N ILE A 48 22.30 -6.33 -7.82
CA ILE A 48 23.02 -5.08 -7.93
C ILE A 48 22.06 -4.04 -8.51
N ALA A 49 21.78 -2.98 -7.75
CA ALA A 49 21.06 -1.82 -8.28
C ALA A 49 22.04 -0.91 -9.02
N ASP A 50 21.63 -0.34 -10.15
CA ASP A 50 22.53 0.47 -10.98
C ASP A 50 23.09 1.66 -10.21
N HIS A 51 22.23 2.37 -9.47
CA HIS A 51 22.65 3.40 -8.53
C HIS A 51 21.87 3.30 -7.22
N ALA A 52 22.59 3.47 -6.12
CA ALA A 52 22.03 3.84 -4.84
C ALA A 52 22.38 5.28 -4.52
N VAL A 53 21.46 5.98 -3.85
CA VAL A 53 21.61 7.39 -3.50
C VAL A 53 21.37 7.54 -2.00
N GLY A 54 22.32 8.16 -1.31
CA GLY A 54 22.19 8.59 0.08
C GLY A 54 21.30 9.82 0.23
N ARG A 55 21.11 10.30 1.46
CA ARG A 55 20.52 11.61 1.72
C ARG A 55 21.11 12.20 2.97
N SER A 56 21.79 13.32 2.85
CA SER A 56 22.32 14.08 3.98
C SER A 56 21.18 14.81 4.73
N THR A 57 21.18 14.78 6.07
CA THR A 57 20.24 15.58 6.88
C THR A 57 20.73 17.03 7.00
N LYS A 58 19.82 17.98 7.30
CA LYS A 58 20.15 19.42 7.45
C LYS A 58 21.22 19.72 8.51
N ASP A 59 21.46 18.80 9.45
CA ASP A 59 22.43 18.95 10.54
C ASP A 59 23.79 18.27 10.26
N GLY A 60 24.03 17.79 9.04
CA GLY A 60 25.35 17.31 8.61
C GLY A 60 25.87 16.06 9.32
N ARG A 61 25.04 15.31 10.07
CA ARG A 61 25.44 14.04 10.70
C ARG A 61 25.01 12.83 9.87
N PHE A 62 26.05 12.16 9.39
CA PHE A 62 26.21 10.90 8.64
C PHE A 62 25.92 10.89 7.14
N ILE A 63 27.04 10.92 6.41
CA ILE A 63 27.35 10.07 5.26
C ILE A 63 27.84 8.73 5.81
N ASP A 64 27.13 7.65 5.48
CA ASP A 64 27.65 6.26 5.36
C ASP A 64 26.81 5.60 4.26
N ALA A 65 26.79 6.25 3.10
CA ALA A 65 25.82 5.94 2.05
C ALA A 65 26.06 4.65 1.22
N PRO A 66 27.10 3.81 1.48
CA PRO A 66 27.05 2.39 1.11
C PRO A 66 26.30 1.49 2.10
N HIS A 67 25.91 1.98 3.28
CA HIS A 67 25.27 1.15 4.30
C HIS A 67 23.77 1.44 4.47
N ASN A 68 23.34 2.69 4.25
CA ASN A 68 21.96 3.11 4.43
C ASN A 68 21.44 3.96 3.23
N PRO A 69 21.20 3.35 2.07
CA PRO A 69 20.67 4.07 0.91
C PRO A 69 19.26 4.61 1.17
N TYR A 70 18.94 5.76 0.57
CA TYR A 70 17.63 6.42 0.65
C TYR A 70 16.77 6.17 -0.60
N LEU A 71 17.42 6.09 -1.76
CA LEU A 71 16.80 5.92 -3.08
C LEU A 71 17.61 4.91 -3.89
N TYR A 72 16.93 4.04 -4.64
CA TYR A 72 17.53 3.25 -5.72
C TYR A 72 17.08 3.73 -7.09
N ILE A 73 17.95 3.60 -8.08
CA ILE A 73 17.63 3.83 -9.48
C ILE A 73 17.97 2.58 -10.28
N GLU A 74 16.97 2.11 -11.01
CA GLU A 74 17.06 1.06 -12.02
C GLU A 74 16.93 1.71 -13.39
N THR A 75 18.01 1.66 -14.17
CA THR A 75 18.12 2.21 -15.50
C THR A 75 17.89 1.11 -16.53
N LYS A 76 17.18 1.42 -17.61
CA LYS A 76 17.00 0.51 -18.74
C LYS A 76 17.42 1.12 -20.05
N ALA A 77 17.74 0.25 -21.02
CA ALA A 77 17.96 0.69 -22.38
C ALA A 77 16.69 1.36 -22.97
N PRO A 78 16.83 2.28 -23.95
CA PRO A 78 15.69 3.02 -24.51
C PRO A 78 14.67 2.16 -25.26
N ASN A 79 15.09 0.97 -25.73
CA ASN A 79 14.24 0.01 -26.42
C ASN A 79 13.41 -0.86 -25.47
N ILE A 80 13.66 -0.81 -24.16
CA ILE A 80 12.82 -1.49 -23.18
C ILE A 80 11.51 -0.74 -23.03
N ASN A 81 10.41 -1.45 -23.29
CA ASN A 81 9.06 -0.92 -23.16
C ASN A 81 8.63 -0.95 -21.68
N LEU A 82 8.61 0.24 -21.08
CA LEU A 82 8.23 0.49 -19.70
C LEU A 82 6.79 0.99 -19.56
N THR A 83 5.97 0.90 -20.61
CA THR A 83 4.53 1.16 -20.51
C THR A 83 3.90 0.20 -19.51
N GLU A 84 3.07 0.73 -18.61
CA GLU A 84 2.44 -0.05 -17.53
C GLU A 84 1.66 -1.25 -18.11
N GLY A 85 1.86 -2.42 -17.49
CA GLY A 85 1.23 -3.68 -17.92
C GLY A 85 2.00 -4.46 -19.00
N HIS A 86 2.97 -3.85 -19.68
CA HIS A 86 3.82 -4.58 -20.63
C HIS A 86 4.69 -5.65 -19.92
N PRO A 87 4.97 -6.83 -20.51
CA PRO A 87 5.77 -7.87 -19.84
C PRO A 87 7.16 -7.41 -19.39
N GLN A 88 7.83 -6.56 -20.18
CA GLN A 88 9.13 -5.98 -19.82
C GLN A 88 9.02 -5.01 -18.63
N TYR A 89 7.95 -4.21 -18.57
CA TYR A 89 7.64 -3.37 -17.42
C TYR A 89 7.43 -4.22 -16.15
N ILE A 90 6.59 -5.26 -16.22
CA ILE A 90 6.31 -6.15 -15.09
C ILE A 90 7.60 -6.78 -14.55
N LYS A 91 8.48 -7.26 -15.44
CA LYS A 91 9.78 -7.83 -15.07
C LYS A 91 10.68 -6.79 -14.37
N THR A 92 10.74 -5.57 -14.90
CA THR A 92 11.60 -4.50 -14.36
C THR A 92 11.08 -4.02 -13.00
N VAL A 93 9.77 -3.87 -12.83
CA VAL A 93 9.16 -3.54 -11.53
C VAL A 93 9.40 -4.65 -10.50
N ALA A 94 9.33 -5.93 -10.91
CA ALA A 94 9.64 -7.05 -10.02
C ALA A 94 11.10 -7.02 -9.55
N GLN A 95 12.05 -6.71 -10.46
CA GLN A 95 13.47 -6.53 -10.15
C GLN A 95 13.67 -5.37 -9.16
N LEU A 96 13.09 -4.19 -9.41
CA LEU A 96 13.18 -3.05 -8.50
C LEU A 96 12.58 -3.38 -7.12
N LYS A 97 11.44 -4.06 -7.07
CA LYS A 97 10.82 -4.51 -5.80
C LYS A 97 11.73 -5.46 -5.04
N GLN A 98 12.43 -6.38 -5.73
CA GLN A 98 13.40 -7.27 -5.10
C GLN A 98 14.53 -6.46 -4.45
N TYR A 99 15.06 -5.43 -5.11
CA TYR A 99 16.08 -4.55 -4.54
C TYR A 99 15.57 -3.78 -3.33
N LEU A 100 14.41 -3.15 -3.45
CA LEU A 100 13.79 -2.40 -2.37
C LEU A 100 13.45 -3.25 -1.13
N LEU A 101 13.22 -4.55 -1.33
CA LEU A 101 12.92 -5.52 -0.28
C LEU A 101 14.11 -6.44 0.08
N ALA A 102 15.32 -6.09 -0.35
CA ALA A 102 16.53 -6.81 -0.01
C ALA A 102 17.02 -6.46 1.42
N PRO A 103 17.87 -7.31 2.05
CA PRO A 103 18.31 -7.12 3.43
C PRO A 103 19.03 -5.80 3.72
N LYS A 104 19.77 -5.23 2.75
CA LYS A 104 20.49 -3.96 2.91
C LYS A 104 19.66 -2.72 2.56
N SER A 105 18.36 -2.91 2.38
CA SER A 105 17.47 -1.87 1.86
C SER A 105 16.53 -1.32 2.91
N GLU A 106 16.73 -1.60 4.20
CA GLU A 106 15.80 -1.22 5.28
C GLU A 106 15.53 0.30 5.30
N SER A 107 16.58 1.12 5.18
CA SER A 107 16.52 2.59 5.15
C SER A 107 15.90 3.16 3.86
N VAL A 108 15.86 2.38 2.78
CA VAL A 108 15.43 2.85 1.47
C VAL A 108 13.97 3.26 1.50
N GLN A 109 13.69 4.42 0.94
CA GLN A 109 12.38 5.06 0.95
C GLN A 109 11.77 5.15 -0.45
N TRP A 110 12.62 5.15 -1.49
CA TRP A 110 12.21 5.38 -2.86
C TRP A 110 12.93 4.44 -3.82
N GLY A 111 12.28 4.16 -4.94
CA GLY A 111 12.88 3.52 -6.10
C GLY A 111 12.47 4.26 -7.37
N ILE A 112 13.37 4.40 -8.31
CA ILE A 112 13.07 4.95 -9.64
C ILE A 112 13.38 3.88 -10.66
N LEU A 113 12.45 3.71 -11.59
CA LEU A 113 12.65 2.97 -12.82
C LEU A 113 12.72 4.00 -13.95
N ILE A 114 13.78 3.99 -14.75
CA ILE A 114 13.98 5.01 -15.78
C ILE A 114 14.68 4.48 -17.03
N ASN A 115 14.29 4.99 -18.18
CA ASN A 115 15.11 5.05 -19.38
C ASN A 115 14.96 6.43 -20.03
N THR A 116 15.50 6.61 -21.24
CA THR A 116 15.42 7.90 -21.93
C THR A 116 14.01 8.25 -22.43
N ARG A 117 13.05 7.32 -22.35
CA ARG A 117 11.67 7.50 -22.83
C ARG A 117 10.63 7.52 -21.72
N HIS A 118 10.86 6.81 -20.63
CA HIS A 118 9.90 6.64 -19.55
C HIS A 118 10.59 6.70 -18.19
N ALA A 119 9.87 7.20 -17.19
CA ALA A 119 10.29 7.20 -15.80
C ALA A 119 9.11 6.94 -14.87
N GLN A 120 9.34 6.20 -13.80
CA GLN A 120 8.36 5.99 -12.74
C GLN A 120 9.00 6.00 -11.36
N LEU A 121 8.35 6.69 -10.42
CA LEU A 121 8.74 6.73 -9.02
C LEU A 121 7.91 5.74 -8.21
N PHE A 122 8.58 5.02 -7.32
CA PHE A 122 8.01 4.06 -6.38
C PHE A 122 8.30 4.49 -4.95
N ARG A 123 7.30 4.39 -4.09
CA ARG A 123 7.42 4.60 -2.64
C ARG A 123 7.59 3.26 -1.94
N LYS A 124 8.58 3.18 -1.06
CA LYS A 124 8.72 2.10 -0.07
C LYS A 124 8.30 2.61 1.31
N HIS A 125 7.36 1.92 1.95
CA HIS A 125 6.99 2.14 3.35
C HIS A 125 7.04 0.79 4.09
N GLY A 126 8.10 0.59 4.88
CA GLY A 126 8.39 -0.71 5.47
C GLY A 126 8.54 -1.77 4.38
N LYS A 127 7.67 -2.80 4.35
CA LYS A 127 7.65 -3.83 3.28
C LYS A 127 6.68 -3.56 2.13
N ILE A 128 5.92 -2.47 2.18
CA ILE A 128 5.05 -2.09 1.08
C ILE A 128 5.86 -1.32 0.04
N VAL A 129 5.82 -1.75 -1.21
CA VAL A 129 6.34 -1.01 -2.37
C VAL A 129 5.23 -0.77 -3.37
N TYR A 130 4.90 0.49 -3.62
CA TYR A 130 3.82 0.91 -4.51
C TYR A 130 4.25 2.06 -5.42
N PRO A 131 3.71 2.16 -6.64
CA PRO A 131 4.00 3.26 -7.53
C PRO A 131 3.48 4.58 -6.93
N ALA A 132 4.35 5.58 -6.83
CA ALA A 132 3.99 6.92 -6.37
C ALA A 132 3.55 7.83 -7.53
N THR A 133 3.94 7.51 -8.75
CA THR A 133 3.50 8.19 -9.97
C THR A 133 3.03 7.18 -11.00
N PRO A 134 2.17 7.56 -11.96
CA PRO A 134 2.09 6.80 -13.21
C PRO A 134 3.48 6.68 -13.85
N CYS A 135 3.64 5.72 -14.75
CA CYS A 135 4.78 5.72 -15.67
C CYS A 135 4.66 6.91 -16.63
N LEU A 136 5.55 7.88 -16.47
CA LEU A 136 5.56 9.14 -17.23
C LEU A 136 6.46 9.00 -18.45
N GLU A 137 6.06 9.60 -19.56
CA GLU A 137 6.96 9.79 -20.70
C GLU A 137 7.97 10.92 -20.41
N CYS A 138 9.21 10.73 -20.84
CA CYS A 138 10.32 11.67 -20.68
C CYS A 138 10.41 12.72 -21.81
N THR A 139 9.28 13.03 -22.47
CA THR A 139 9.21 14.08 -23.50
C THR A 139 9.59 15.44 -22.92
N ASP A 140 9.07 15.74 -21.73
CA ASP A 140 9.47 16.85 -20.85
C ASP A 140 10.12 16.27 -19.58
N ILE A 141 11.42 15.99 -19.68
CA ILE A 141 12.19 15.39 -18.59
C ILE A 141 12.30 16.30 -17.36
N ASP A 142 12.32 17.62 -17.55
CA ASP A 142 12.46 18.57 -16.44
C ASP A 142 11.18 18.59 -15.58
N SER A 143 10.01 18.50 -16.21
CA SER A 143 8.72 18.32 -15.50
C SER A 143 8.63 16.98 -14.76
N VAL A 144 9.19 15.91 -15.33
CA VAL A 144 9.30 14.60 -14.65
C VAL A 144 10.17 14.72 -13.39
N VAL A 145 11.34 15.34 -13.51
CA VAL A 145 12.26 15.56 -12.39
C VAL A 145 11.60 16.40 -11.31
N GLU A 146 10.92 17.48 -11.65
CA GLU A 146 10.20 18.34 -10.70
C GLU A 146 9.15 17.56 -9.90
N LYS A 147 8.33 16.76 -10.59
CA LYS A 147 7.33 15.89 -9.95
C LYS A 147 7.95 14.88 -8.99
N PHE A 148 9.08 14.27 -9.38
CA PHE A 148 9.77 13.30 -8.54
C PHE A 148 10.40 13.97 -7.33
N ARG A 149 11.14 15.07 -7.54
CA ARG A 149 11.80 15.84 -6.49
C ARG A 149 10.81 16.26 -5.41
N LYS A 150 9.68 16.86 -5.79
CA LYS A 150 8.63 17.30 -4.84
C LYS A 150 8.15 16.15 -3.93
N ARG A 151 7.96 14.95 -4.47
CA ARG A 151 7.53 13.76 -3.70
C ARG A 151 8.66 13.22 -2.81
N ILE A 152 9.88 13.19 -3.32
CA ILE A 152 11.07 12.68 -2.61
C ILE A 152 11.45 13.60 -1.43
N GLU A 153 11.31 14.92 -1.60
CA GLU A 153 11.65 15.93 -0.60
C GLU A 153 10.63 16.00 0.54
N SER A 154 9.34 15.81 0.22
CA SER A 154 8.23 15.84 1.16
C SER A 154 7.53 14.46 1.25
N PRO A 155 8.23 13.41 1.72
CA PRO A 155 7.64 12.08 1.82
C PRO A 155 6.49 12.10 2.83
N THR A 156 5.37 11.46 2.48
CA THR A 156 4.36 11.14 3.49
C THR A 156 4.95 10.17 4.51
N ARG A 157 4.56 10.36 5.76
CA ARG A 157 4.92 9.45 6.82
C ARG A 157 4.03 8.23 6.80
N ALA A 158 2.72 8.42 6.67
CA ALA A 158 1.76 7.33 6.70
C ALA A 158 1.62 6.62 5.35
N VAL A 159 1.28 5.34 5.43
CA VAL A 159 0.65 4.61 4.32
C VAL A 159 -0.83 4.36 4.64
N THR A 160 -1.69 4.65 3.67
CA THR A 160 -3.15 4.49 3.78
C THR A 160 -3.56 3.15 3.19
N ILE A 161 -4.19 2.32 4.00
CA ILE A 161 -4.56 0.94 3.68
C ILE A 161 -6.07 0.83 3.75
N ALA A 162 -6.71 0.53 2.63
CA ALA A 162 -8.11 0.15 2.60
C ALA A 162 -8.24 -1.35 2.90
N ILE A 163 -8.98 -1.70 3.95
CA ILE A 163 -9.33 -3.09 4.26
C ILE A 163 -10.64 -3.39 3.53
N TYR A 164 -10.54 -4.02 2.36
CA TYR A 164 -11.69 -4.16 1.47
C TYR A 164 -11.84 -5.58 0.93
N ASN A 165 -13.09 -6.00 0.79
CA ASN A 165 -13.53 -7.09 -0.06
C ASN A 165 -14.98 -6.75 -0.42
N ASN A 166 -15.39 -7.01 -1.67
CA ASN A 166 -16.75 -6.77 -2.15
C ASN A 166 -17.81 -7.72 -1.52
N LYS A 167 -17.50 -8.30 -0.35
CA LYS A 167 -18.36 -9.21 0.40
C LYS A 167 -18.38 -8.87 1.90
N GLY A 168 -19.56 -8.94 2.50
CA GLY A 168 -19.76 -8.86 3.95
C GLY A 168 -19.24 -10.12 4.67
N GLY A 169 -18.94 -10.00 5.98
CA GLY A 169 -18.62 -11.15 6.82
C GLY A 169 -17.26 -11.83 6.59
N VAL A 170 -16.36 -11.23 5.79
CA VAL A 170 -14.98 -11.74 5.59
C VAL A 170 -13.99 -11.33 6.70
N GLY A 171 -14.45 -10.50 7.65
CA GLY A 171 -13.67 -9.98 8.77
C GLY A 171 -12.83 -8.75 8.43
N LYS A 172 -13.41 -7.79 7.69
CA LYS A 172 -12.80 -6.48 7.39
C LYS A 172 -12.58 -5.68 8.68
N THR A 173 -13.67 -5.37 9.38
CA THR A 173 -13.67 -4.69 10.69
C THR A 173 -12.80 -5.39 11.73
N THR A 174 -12.96 -6.70 11.89
CA THR A 174 -12.12 -7.50 12.81
C THR A 174 -10.63 -7.37 12.47
N THR A 175 -10.28 -7.35 11.18
CA THR A 175 -8.90 -7.14 10.73
C THR A 175 -8.44 -5.73 11.03
N THR A 176 -9.24 -4.71 10.72
CA THR A 176 -8.93 -3.30 11.00
C THR A 176 -8.59 -3.09 12.46
N ILE A 177 -9.45 -3.53 13.38
CA ILE A 177 -9.28 -3.38 14.84
C ILE A 177 -8.02 -4.08 15.33
N ASN A 178 -7.87 -5.36 15.00
CA ASN A 178 -6.78 -6.17 15.56
C ASN A 178 -5.42 -5.87 14.92
N LEU A 179 -5.40 -5.45 13.65
CA LEU A 179 -4.20 -4.95 13.01
C LEU A 179 -3.77 -3.61 13.62
N ALA A 180 -4.71 -2.69 13.86
CA ALA A 180 -4.42 -1.42 14.55
C ALA A 180 -3.84 -1.66 15.94
N ALA A 181 -4.48 -2.53 16.72
CA ALA A 181 -4.01 -2.94 18.02
C ALA A 181 -2.60 -3.54 17.97
N ALA A 182 -2.34 -4.49 17.07
CA ALA A 182 -1.02 -5.10 16.94
C ALA A 182 0.07 -4.09 16.53
N LEU A 183 -0.20 -3.25 15.53
CA LEU A 183 0.72 -2.18 15.10
C LEU A 183 1.01 -1.20 16.25
N THR A 184 0.00 -0.85 17.04
CA THR A 184 0.15 0.00 18.24
C THR A 184 1.05 -0.65 19.28
N LEU A 185 0.86 -1.94 19.59
CA LEU A 185 1.73 -2.66 20.52
C LEU A 185 3.17 -2.80 20.00
N LEU A 186 3.37 -2.71 18.68
CA LEU A 186 4.66 -2.67 17.98
C LEU A 186 5.23 -1.25 17.83
N GLY A 187 4.66 -0.27 18.55
CA GLY A 187 5.18 1.10 18.62
C GLY A 187 4.82 1.99 17.43
N LYS A 188 3.82 1.63 16.63
CA LYS A 188 3.38 2.44 15.48
C LYS A 188 2.23 3.36 15.87
N ARG A 189 2.23 4.56 15.27
CA ARG A 189 1.12 5.52 15.35
C ARG A 189 0.07 5.15 14.32
N VAL A 190 -1.12 4.79 14.77
CA VAL A 190 -2.19 4.27 13.91
C VAL A 190 -3.44 5.13 14.01
N LEU A 191 -4.01 5.45 12.85
CA LEU A 191 -5.36 5.99 12.70
C LEU A 191 -6.24 4.93 12.04
N THR A 192 -7.39 4.62 12.62
CA THR A 192 -8.44 3.83 11.97
C THR A 192 -9.58 4.72 11.52
N ILE A 193 -10.24 4.41 10.41
CA ILE A 193 -11.39 5.16 9.90
C ILE A 193 -12.52 4.17 9.67
N ASP A 194 -13.63 4.34 10.38
CA ASP A 194 -14.87 3.64 10.06
C ASP A 194 -15.55 4.37 8.90
N PHE A 195 -15.50 3.78 7.71
CA PHE A 195 -16.09 4.36 6.52
C PHE A 195 -17.33 3.61 6.04
N ASP A 196 -17.99 2.88 6.95
CA ASP A 196 -19.26 2.21 6.72
C ASP A 196 -20.39 2.88 7.53
N PRO A 197 -21.03 3.93 7.00
CA PRO A 197 -22.13 4.61 7.69
C PRO A 197 -23.38 3.73 7.87
N ASN A 198 -23.50 2.62 7.15
CA ASN A 198 -24.65 1.72 7.25
C ASN A 198 -24.50 0.70 8.38
N GLN A 199 -23.28 0.20 8.63
CA GLN A 199 -23.04 -0.84 9.65
C GLN A 199 -22.44 -0.27 10.94
N LYS A 200 -21.46 0.64 10.86
CA LYS A 200 -20.78 1.25 12.01
C LYS A 200 -20.08 0.24 12.95
N ASP A 201 -19.80 -0.97 12.45
CA ASP A 201 -19.28 -2.11 13.22
C ASP A 201 -17.95 -1.80 13.92
N LEU A 202 -17.11 -0.90 13.37
CA LEU A 202 -15.80 -0.57 13.95
C LEU A 202 -15.95 0.15 15.29
N GLY A 203 -16.84 1.14 15.37
CA GLY A 203 -17.15 1.88 16.58
C GLY A 203 -17.81 0.99 17.64
N ASP A 204 -18.83 0.23 17.23
CA ASP A 204 -19.59 -0.67 18.12
C ASP A 204 -18.69 -1.73 18.77
N ALA A 205 -17.82 -2.36 17.98
CA ALA A 205 -16.85 -3.35 18.48
C ALA A 205 -15.83 -2.77 19.47
N LEU A 206 -15.66 -1.44 19.50
CA LEU A 206 -14.80 -0.71 20.44
C LEU A 206 -15.57 -0.01 21.56
N GLY A 207 -16.91 -0.06 21.55
CA GLY A 207 -17.76 0.61 22.52
C GLY A 207 -17.72 2.14 22.40
N LEU A 208 -17.53 2.63 21.17
CA LEU A 208 -17.47 4.05 20.85
C LEU A 208 -18.71 4.42 20.03
N PRO A 209 -19.51 5.40 20.47
CA PRO A 209 -20.70 5.81 19.72
C PRO A 209 -20.30 6.46 18.39
N PRO A 210 -21.14 6.39 17.35
CA PRO A 210 -20.87 7.07 16.09
C PRO A 210 -20.76 8.59 16.28
N SER A 211 -20.04 9.23 15.37
CA SER A 211 -19.96 10.69 15.32
C SER A 211 -21.26 11.28 14.75
N GLN A 212 -21.54 12.53 15.11
CA GLN A 212 -22.65 13.31 14.58
C GLN A 212 -22.09 14.51 13.81
N GLY A 213 -22.21 14.49 12.48
CA GLY A 213 -21.88 15.58 11.57
C GLY A 213 -20.40 15.90 11.39
N LYS A 214 -19.48 15.26 12.14
CA LYS A 214 -18.05 15.57 12.09
C LYS A 214 -17.39 15.09 10.80
N MET A 215 -17.57 13.82 10.43
CA MET A 215 -16.96 13.27 9.21
C MET A 215 -17.66 13.85 7.98
N LEU A 216 -18.99 14.00 8.02
CA LEU A 216 -19.73 14.65 6.94
C LEU A 216 -19.21 16.07 6.70
N LYS A 217 -18.96 16.85 7.76
CA LYS A 217 -18.35 18.19 7.64
C LYS A 217 -16.97 18.11 7.00
N VAL A 218 -16.08 17.23 7.46
CA VAL A 218 -14.75 17.01 6.84
C VAL A 218 -14.83 16.69 5.34
N LEU A 219 -15.88 15.98 4.91
CA LEU A 219 -16.08 15.59 3.53
C LEU A 219 -16.81 16.63 2.66
N THR A 220 -17.42 17.66 3.25
CA THR A 220 -18.27 18.62 2.52
C THR A 220 -17.83 20.06 2.65
N ASP A 221 -17.09 20.39 3.70
CA ASP A 221 -16.54 21.71 3.99
C ASP A 221 -15.00 21.69 3.79
N LYS A 222 -14.51 22.59 2.95
CA LYS A 222 -13.07 22.67 2.62
C LYS A 222 -12.22 23.22 3.75
N GLU A 223 -12.83 23.98 4.67
CA GLU A 223 -12.13 24.60 5.80
C GLU A 223 -12.12 23.68 7.03
N ALA A 224 -12.80 22.54 6.97
CA ALA A 224 -12.86 21.58 8.06
C ALA A 224 -11.50 20.89 8.28
N ASN A 225 -11.05 20.88 9.53
CA ASN A 225 -9.85 20.16 9.91
C ASN A 225 -10.21 18.72 10.29
N ILE A 226 -9.61 17.74 9.59
CA ILE A 226 -9.84 16.31 9.89
C ILE A 226 -9.50 15.95 11.34
N ARG A 227 -8.60 16.69 12.00
CA ARG A 227 -8.24 16.43 13.40
C ARG A 227 -9.41 16.60 14.36
N ASP A 228 -10.43 17.38 13.99
CA ASP A 228 -11.62 17.61 14.82
C ASP A 228 -12.56 16.38 14.87
N SER A 229 -12.43 15.47 13.90
CA SER A 229 -13.17 14.21 13.84
C SER A 229 -12.43 13.03 14.49
N ILE A 230 -11.18 13.23 14.93
CA ILE A 230 -10.36 12.18 15.54
C ILE A 230 -10.69 12.06 17.04
N THR A 231 -10.89 10.82 17.48
CA THR A 231 -10.90 10.44 18.90
C THR A 231 -9.89 9.30 19.15
N SER A 232 -9.58 9.00 20.41
CA SER A 232 -8.64 7.93 20.75
C SER A 232 -9.34 6.76 21.44
N TYR A 233 -9.11 5.55 20.95
CA TYR A 233 -9.39 4.33 21.73
C TYR A 233 -8.24 4.08 22.70
N ARG A 234 -8.54 3.83 23.98
CA ARG A 234 -7.51 3.59 25.02
C ARG A 234 -7.79 2.31 25.78
N HIS A 235 -6.75 1.48 25.93
CA HIS A 235 -6.80 0.26 26.73
C HIS A 235 -5.67 0.23 27.76
N LYS A 236 -6.03 0.14 29.04
CA LYS A 236 -5.09 -0.02 30.15
C LYS A 236 -4.81 -1.50 30.38
N PHE A 237 -3.54 -1.87 30.49
CA PHE A 237 -3.04 -3.18 30.88
C PHE A 237 -2.59 -3.12 32.35
N PRO A 238 -3.44 -3.45 33.34
CA PRO A 238 -3.13 -3.21 34.75
C PRO A 238 -1.87 -3.95 35.21
N ARG A 239 -1.70 -5.21 34.77
CA ARG A 239 -0.55 -6.05 35.12
C ARG A 239 0.78 -5.55 34.56
N ALA A 240 0.75 -4.81 33.44
CA ALA A 240 1.95 -4.29 32.79
C ALA A 240 2.17 -2.79 33.09
N ASN A 241 1.29 -2.17 33.89
CA ASN A 241 1.23 -0.73 34.13
C ASN A 241 1.40 0.11 32.84
N ARG A 242 0.79 -0.33 31.75
CA ARG A 242 0.92 0.29 30.42
C ARG A 242 -0.45 0.61 29.85
N THR A 243 -0.55 1.69 29.10
CA THR A 243 -1.73 2.00 28.27
C THR A 243 -1.33 1.91 26.80
N ALA A 244 -2.11 1.22 25.99
CA ALA A 244 -2.03 1.34 24.54
C ALA A 244 -3.19 2.18 24.03
N SER A 245 -2.94 2.97 22.99
CA SER A 245 -3.96 3.76 22.34
C SER A 245 -3.67 3.92 20.86
N PHE A 246 -4.72 3.90 20.06
CA PHE A 246 -4.71 4.31 18.66
C PHE A 246 -5.88 5.26 18.43
N ASP A 247 -5.76 6.06 17.38
CA ASP A 247 -6.77 7.04 17.03
C ASP A 247 -7.78 6.45 16.05
N ILE A 248 -8.99 6.97 16.09
CA ILE A 248 -10.12 6.54 15.28
C ILE A 248 -10.94 7.74 14.83
N ILE A 249 -11.30 7.76 13.54
CA ILE A 249 -12.42 8.54 13.02
C ILE A 249 -13.61 7.60 12.96
N LEU A 250 -14.64 7.93 13.73
CA LEU A 250 -15.87 7.15 13.82
C LEU A 250 -16.77 7.45 12.63
N SER A 251 -17.60 6.46 12.28
CA SER A 251 -18.61 6.63 11.25
C SER A 251 -19.58 7.74 11.65
N ASP A 252 -20.20 8.38 10.67
CA ASP A 252 -21.05 9.56 10.88
C ASP A 252 -22.47 9.24 10.47
N GLU A 253 -23.40 9.37 11.42
CA GLU A 253 -24.81 9.02 11.22
C GLU A 253 -25.46 9.90 10.16
N ASP A 254 -25.01 11.15 10.01
CA ASP A 254 -25.60 12.08 9.06
C ASP A 254 -25.28 11.67 7.61
N MET A 255 -24.27 10.83 7.38
CA MET A 255 -23.91 10.35 6.04
C MET A 255 -24.94 9.40 5.44
N THR A 256 -25.76 8.70 6.24
CA THR A 256 -26.86 7.86 5.70
C THR A 256 -28.13 8.66 5.42
N SER A 257 -28.28 9.83 6.04
CA SER A 257 -29.45 10.70 5.86
C SER A 257 -29.46 11.43 4.52
N VAL A 258 -28.32 11.47 3.82
CA VAL A 258 -28.17 12.15 2.53
C VAL A 258 -28.19 11.13 1.40
N ASP A 259 -29.04 11.39 0.41
CA ASP A 259 -29.10 10.61 -0.83
C ASP A 259 -27.73 10.47 -1.51
N GLU A 260 -27.38 9.26 -1.95
CA GLU A 260 -26.07 8.93 -2.54
C GLU A 260 -25.77 9.79 -3.79
N VAL A 261 -26.79 10.14 -4.59
CA VAL A 261 -26.62 10.99 -5.78
C VAL A 261 -26.25 12.41 -5.35
N LYS A 262 -26.94 12.98 -4.37
CA LYS A 262 -26.58 14.29 -3.79
C LYS A 262 -25.19 14.28 -3.16
N LEU A 263 -24.84 13.22 -2.44
CA LEU A 263 -23.49 13.05 -1.89
C LEU A 263 -22.45 13.05 -3.00
N SER A 264 -22.68 12.40 -4.14
CA SER A 264 -21.70 12.30 -5.22
C SER A 264 -21.26 13.67 -5.78
N TYR A 265 -22.14 14.67 -5.77
CA TYR A 265 -21.82 16.03 -6.23
C TYR A 265 -20.96 16.83 -5.24
N ARG A 266 -21.16 16.62 -3.93
CA ARG A 266 -20.41 17.31 -2.86
C ARG A 266 -19.12 16.57 -2.49
N PHE A 267 -19.22 15.25 -2.41
CA PHE A 267 -18.18 14.31 -2.05
C PHE A 267 -17.52 13.72 -3.31
N LYS A 268 -16.64 14.52 -3.92
CA LYS A 268 -15.85 14.12 -5.10
C LYS A 268 -14.92 12.95 -4.78
N ALA A 269 -14.48 12.23 -5.82
CA ALA A 269 -13.61 11.06 -5.71
C ALA A 269 -12.39 11.25 -4.80
N ASN A 270 -11.73 12.40 -4.93
CA ASN A 270 -10.48 12.74 -4.23
C ASN A 270 -10.67 13.49 -2.90
N THR A 271 -11.90 13.60 -2.39
CA THR A 271 -12.16 14.41 -1.20
C THR A 271 -11.54 13.79 0.05
N LEU A 272 -11.79 12.49 0.30
CA LEU A 272 -11.21 11.79 1.46
C LEU A 272 -9.68 11.75 1.38
N LEU A 273 -9.14 11.51 0.18
CA LEU A 273 -7.70 11.59 -0.08
C LEU A 273 -7.13 12.93 0.41
N LYS A 274 -7.69 14.05 -0.04
CA LYS A 274 -7.23 15.40 0.32
C LYS A 274 -7.39 15.68 1.81
N ALA A 275 -8.50 15.25 2.40
CA ALA A 275 -8.76 15.40 3.82
C ALA A 275 -7.72 14.68 4.69
N LEU A 276 -7.14 13.57 4.21
CA LEU A 276 -6.13 12.80 4.93
C LEU A 276 -4.69 13.34 4.80
N GLU A 277 -4.39 14.18 3.81
CA GLU A 277 -3.02 14.70 3.58
C GLU A 277 -2.38 15.36 4.83
N PRO A 278 -3.08 16.20 5.62
CA PRO A 278 -2.49 16.84 6.80
C PRO A 278 -2.01 15.84 7.86
N VAL A 279 -2.71 14.70 8.02
CA VAL A 279 -2.38 13.68 9.03
C VAL A 279 -1.46 12.59 8.47
N LYS A 280 -1.48 12.35 7.16
CA LYS A 280 -0.54 11.45 6.45
C LYS A 280 0.90 11.93 6.55
N THR A 281 1.12 13.24 6.58
CA THR A 281 2.47 13.83 6.57
C THR A 281 3.14 13.85 7.94
N THR A 282 2.38 14.01 9.02
CA THR A 282 2.93 14.38 10.34
C THR A 282 2.59 13.39 11.48
N ASP A 283 1.40 12.80 11.45
CA ASP A 283 0.79 12.25 12.66
C ASP A 283 0.86 10.72 12.76
N TYR A 284 0.74 10.00 11.65
CA TYR A 284 0.61 8.55 11.65
C TYR A 284 1.66 7.81 10.83
N ASP A 285 1.90 6.55 11.17
CA ASP A 285 2.67 5.59 10.37
C ASP A 285 1.72 4.79 9.46
N TYR A 286 0.53 4.47 9.95
CA TYR A 286 -0.48 3.69 9.23
C TYR A 286 -1.86 4.31 9.40
N ILE A 287 -2.59 4.46 8.29
CA ILE A 287 -4.01 4.80 8.28
C ILE A 287 -4.77 3.59 7.75
N LEU A 288 -5.68 3.03 8.55
CA LEU A 288 -6.47 1.86 8.19
C LEU A 288 -7.92 2.27 7.96
N ILE A 289 -8.44 2.10 6.75
CA ILE A 289 -9.84 2.40 6.43
C ILE A 289 -10.63 1.10 6.44
N ASP A 290 -11.60 0.99 7.34
CA ASP A 290 -12.60 -0.08 7.30
C ASP A 290 -13.63 0.25 6.21
N VAL A 291 -13.64 -0.56 5.16
CA VAL A 291 -14.39 -0.24 3.94
C VAL A 291 -15.69 -1.04 3.89
N PRO A 292 -16.85 -0.40 3.60
CA PRO A 292 -18.12 -1.09 3.50
C PRO A 292 -18.09 -2.16 2.41
N PRO A 293 -18.90 -3.23 2.52
CA PRO A 293 -19.10 -4.15 1.42
C PRO A 293 -19.87 -3.45 0.27
N ASN A 294 -19.82 -4.04 -0.92
CA ASN A 294 -20.42 -3.53 -2.16
C ASN A 294 -19.69 -2.31 -2.74
N TRP A 295 -19.53 -2.28 -4.07
CA TRP A 295 -18.82 -1.22 -4.78
C TRP A 295 -19.65 0.06 -5.02
N ARG A 296 -19.99 0.78 -3.93
CA ARG A 296 -20.77 2.03 -3.96
C ARG A 296 -19.93 3.26 -3.61
N ILE A 297 -20.56 4.41 -3.39
CA ILE A 297 -19.89 5.69 -3.14
C ILE A 297 -18.84 5.59 -2.03
N PHE A 298 -19.18 5.09 -0.83
CA PHE A 298 -18.24 5.05 0.29
C PHE A 298 -17.04 4.12 0.02
N SER A 299 -17.29 2.91 -0.50
CA SER A 299 -16.20 1.98 -0.83
C SER A 299 -15.28 2.53 -1.93
N GLN A 300 -15.85 3.16 -2.95
CA GLN A 300 -15.08 3.78 -4.04
C GLN A 300 -14.19 4.90 -3.50
N ARG A 301 -14.70 5.72 -2.58
CA ARG A 301 -13.98 6.87 -2.02
C ARG A 301 -12.89 6.45 -1.02
N ALA A 302 -13.16 5.42 -0.21
CA ALA A 302 -12.16 4.80 0.65
C ALA A 302 -11.00 4.21 -0.16
N VAL A 303 -11.31 3.43 -1.21
CA VAL A 303 -10.28 2.83 -2.06
C VAL A 303 -9.53 3.91 -2.86
N PHE A 304 -10.21 4.96 -3.33
CA PHE A 304 -9.55 6.10 -4.00
C PHE A 304 -8.54 6.82 -3.10
N ALA A 305 -8.80 6.91 -1.79
CA ALA A 305 -7.91 7.54 -0.83
C ALA A 305 -6.74 6.66 -0.39
N ALA A 306 -6.78 5.37 -0.67
CA ALA A 306 -5.77 4.41 -0.24
C ALA A 306 -4.53 4.42 -1.13
N ASP A 307 -3.39 4.08 -0.54
CA ASP A 307 -2.14 3.79 -1.24
C ASP A 307 -2.09 2.29 -1.59
N VAL A 308 -2.69 1.43 -0.76
CA VAL A 308 -2.81 -0.01 -0.99
C VAL A 308 -4.12 -0.58 -0.47
N VAL A 309 -4.55 -1.73 -1.01
CA VAL A 309 -5.73 -2.47 -0.58
C VAL A 309 -5.35 -3.81 0.02
N LEU A 310 -5.74 -4.04 1.28
CA LEU A 310 -5.58 -5.30 1.99
C LEU A 310 -6.90 -6.08 1.96
N MET A 311 -6.86 -7.32 1.45
CA MET A 311 -8.06 -8.11 1.18
C MET A 311 -8.15 -9.37 2.05
N PRO A 312 -8.95 -9.37 3.13
CA PRO A 312 -9.31 -10.60 3.83
C PRO A 312 -10.24 -11.46 2.97
N VAL A 313 -9.98 -12.76 2.93
CA VAL A 313 -10.83 -13.78 2.26
C VAL A 313 -11.15 -14.92 3.21
N ARG A 314 -12.22 -15.67 2.95
CA ARG A 314 -12.62 -16.83 3.76
C ARG A 314 -12.52 -18.13 2.97
N HIS A 315 -12.04 -19.18 3.63
CA HIS A 315 -11.90 -20.52 3.06
C HIS A 315 -13.25 -21.21 2.74
N ASP A 316 -14.29 -20.89 3.50
CA ASP A 316 -15.63 -21.49 3.39
C ASP A 316 -16.55 -20.75 2.42
N ASN A 317 -16.08 -19.64 1.83
CA ASN A 317 -16.87 -18.80 0.94
C ASN A 317 -16.11 -18.52 -0.36
N LEU A 318 -16.37 -19.33 -1.38
CA LEU A 318 -15.72 -19.23 -2.69
C LEU A 318 -15.95 -17.85 -3.34
N HIS A 319 -17.11 -17.24 -3.13
CA HIS A 319 -17.40 -15.90 -3.65
C HIS A 319 -16.48 -14.83 -3.07
N SER A 320 -15.91 -15.02 -1.87
CA SER A 320 -14.95 -14.06 -1.32
C SER A 320 -13.63 -14.02 -2.10
N LEU A 321 -13.23 -15.15 -2.69
CA LEU A 321 -12.05 -15.28 -3.54
C LEU A 321 -12.31 -14.69 -4.93
N GLU A 322 -13.46 -15.00 -5.52
CA GLU A 322 -13.88 -14.42 -6.81
C GLU A 322 -13.98 -12.90 -6.74
N ASN A 323 -14.59 -12.37 -5.67
CA ASN A 323 -14.65 -10.93 -5.43
C ASN A 323 -13.27 -10.29 -5.30
N ALA A 324 -12.31 -10.94 -4.63
CA ALA A 324 -10.94 -10.43 -4.58
C ALA A 324 -10.30 -10.38 -5.97
N GLY A 325 -10.55 -11.40 -6.82
CA GLY A 325 -10.17 -11.38 -8.22
C GLY A 325 -10.75 -10.17 -8.96
N THR A 326 -12.07 -9.96 -8.90
CA THR A 326 -12.75 -8.80 -9.52
C THR A 326 -12.23 -7.46 -9.03
N VAL A 327 -11.92 -7.34 -7.74
CA VAL A 327 -11.31 -6.11 -7.19
C VAL A 327 -9.98 -5.81 -7.90
N ILE A 328 -9.13 -6.82 -8.09
CA ILE A 328 -7.81 -6.65 -8.72
C ILE A 328 -7.92 -6.41 -10.22
N THR A 329 -8.79 -7.15 -10.92
CA THR A 329 -8.84 -7.12 -12.39
C THR A 329 -9.72 -6.02 -12.97
N ASP A 330 -10.69 -5.51 -12.22
CA ASP A 330 -11.67 -4.53 -12.73
C ASP A 330 -11.75 -3.27 -11.87
N LEU A 331 -11.98 -3.40 -10.57
CA LEU A 331 -12.29 -2.23 -9.73
C LEU A 331 -11.08 -1.32 -9.48
N LEU A 332 -9.92 -1.89 -9.15
CA LEU A 332 -8.69 -1.11 -8.93
C LEU A 332 -8.20 -0.40 -10.19
N PRO A 333 -8.15 -1.03 -11.39
CA PRO A 333 -7.81 -0.34 -12.63
C PRO A 333 -8.65 0.91 -12.90
N ARG A 334 -9.95 0.89 -12.58
CA ARG A 334 -10.84 2.07 -12.72
C ARG A 334 -10.43 3.21 -11.79
N ILE A 335 -10.07 2.90 -10.54
CA ILE A 335 -9.59 3.90 -9.58
C ILE A 335 -8.21 4.43 -10.00
N GLN A 336 -7.31 3.55 -10.44
CA GLN A 336 -5.99 3.94 -10.95
C GLN A 336 -6.12 4.89 -12.14
N ALA A 337 -6.99 4.60 -13.11
CA ALA A 337 -7.24 5.48 -14.25
C ALA A 337 -7.64 6.90 -13.83
N GLN A 338 -8.49 7.03 -12.81
CA GLN A 338 -8.87 8.34 -12.26
C GLN A 338 -7.73 9.00 -11.46
N ARG A 339 -6.96 8.23 -10.68
CA ARG A 339 -5.79 8.73 -9.92
C ARG A 339 -4.67 9.22 -10.84
N ARG A 340 -4.46 8.59 -12.00
CA ARG A 340 -3.46 8.99 -13.00
C ARG A 340 -3.71 10.42 -13.51
N GLN A 341 -4.97 10.83 -13.64
CA GLN A 341 -5.35 12.21 -14.00
C GLN A 341 -4.90 13.24 -12.95
N LEU A 342 -4.64 12.80 -11.71
CA LEU A 342 -4.11 13.62 -10.62
C LEU A 342 -2.58 13.50 -10.47
N GLY A 343 -1.89 12.83 -11.40
CA GLY A 343 -0.45 12.59 -11.33
C GLY A 343 -0.03 11.56 -10.28
N ASP A 344 -0.93 10.65 -9.91
CA ASP A 344 -0.70 9.58 -8.94
C ASP A 344 -1.07 8.22 -9.53
N ALA A 345 -0.34 7.16 -9.20
CA ALA A 345 -0.62 5.83 -9.78
C ALA A 345 -1.92 5.20 -9.28
N GLY A 346 -2.39 5.62 -8.10
CA GLY A 346 -3.51 4.99 -7.41
C GLY A 346 -3.11 3.73 -6.62
N PRO A 347 -4.10 3.13 -5.93
CA PRO A 347 -3.85 2.01 -5.03
C PRO A 347 -3.49 0.74 -5.78
N ILE A 348 -2.63 -0.07 -5.16
CA ILE A 348 -2.39 -1.46 -5.59
C ILE A 348 -2.96 -2.45 -4.58
N ALA A 349 -3.33 -3.64 -5.05
CA ALA A 349 -3.68 -4.74 -4.16
C ALA A 349 -2.44 -5.30 -3.47
N LEU A 350 -2.57 -5.62 -2.18
CA LEU A 350 -1.65 -6.51 -1.49
C LEU A 350 -2.10 -7.97 -1.69
N PRO A 351 -1.19 -8.95 -1.56
CA PRO A 351 -1.58 -10.35 -1.56
C PRO A 351 -2.71 -10.66 -0.57
N VAL A 352 -3.70 -11.44 -1.00
CA VAL A 352 -4.85 -11.79 -0.16
C VAL A 352 -4.40 -12.64 1.03
N PHE A 353 -5.16 -12.61 2.12
CA PHE A 353 -4.91 -13.50 3.26
C PHE A 353 -6.19 -14.15 3.75
N LEU A 354 -6.08 -15.39 4.22
CA LEU A 354 -7.23 -16.15 4.72
C LEU A 354 -7.53 -15.78 6.16
N ASN A 355 -8.73 -15.28 6.42
CA ASN A 355 -9.25 -15.09 7.75
C ASN A 355 -9.89 -16.39 8.30
N ALA A 356 -9.08 -17.46 8.40
CA ALA A 356 -9.51 -18.75 8.95
C ALA A 356 -8.42 -19.41 9.82
N LEU A 357 -8.83 -20.15 10.87
CA LEU A 357 -7.89 -20.97 11.65
C LEU A 357 -7.41 -22.16 10.80
N PRO A 358 -6.09 -22.44 10.69
CA PRO A 358 -5.62 -23.57 9.89
C PRO A 358 -6.11 -24.92 10.44
N SER A 359 -6.27 -25.04 11.75
CA SER A 359 -6.84 -26.22 12.41
C SER A 359 -8.34 -26.43 12.12
N LYS A 360 -9.02 -25.43 11.58
CA LYS A 360 -10.45 -25.50 11.22
C LYS A 360 -10.69 -25.77 9.74
N VAL A 361 -9.62 -25.96 8.95
CA VAL A 361 -9.72 -26.21 7.51
C VAL A 361 -9.34 -27.66 7.27
N SER A 362 -10.32 -28.49 6.91
CA SER A 362 -10.05 -29.90 6.57
C SER A 362 -9.24 -30.01 5.27
N PRO A 363 -8.50 -31.12 5.05
CA PRO A 363 -7.80 -31.35 3.78
C PRO A 363 -8.71 -31.23 2.55
N SER A 364 -9.96 -31.68 2.66
CA SER A 364 -10.97 -31.56 1.60
C SER A 364 -11.36 -30.10 1.34
N GLN A 365 -11.58 -29.31 2.40
CA GLN A 365 -11.86 -27.88 2.26
C GLN A 365 -10.68 -27.13 1.65
N ALA A 366 -9.45 -27.46 2.06
CA ALA A 366 -8.24 -26.90 1.45
C ALA A 366 -8.19 -27.21 -0.05
N LYS A 367 -8.43 -28.46 -0.47
CA LYS A 367 -8.45 -28.85 -1.88
C LYS A 367 -9.48 -28.05 -2.69
N VAL A 368 -10.70 -27.90 -2.17
CA VAL A 368 -11.76 -27.11 -2.83
C VAL A 368 -11.37 -25.63 -2.96
N MET A 369 -10.78 -25.07 -1.91
CA MET A 369 -10.28 -23.69 -1.92
C MET A 369 -9.17 -23.48 -2.94
N HIS A 370 -8.21 -24.40 -3.05
CA HIS A 370 -7.17 -24.40 -4.08
C HIS A 370 -7.77 -24.40 -5.49
N MET A 371 -8.71 -25.30 -5.76
CA MET A 371 -9.39 -25.35 -7.06
C MET A 371 -10.16 -24.07 -7.38
N ALA A 372 -10.71 -23.39 -6.38
CA ALA A 372 -11.36 -22.10 -6.58
C ALA A 372 -10.35 -20.98 -6.90
N ILE A 373 -9.20 -20.98 -6.22
CA ILE A 373 -8.14 -20.00 -6.49
C ILE A 373 -7.55 -20.19 -7.87
N ASP A 374 -7.29 -21.43 -8.28
CA ASP A 374 -6.78 -21.73 -9.60
C ASP A 374 -7.76 -21.24 -10.69
N ARG A 375 -9.07 -21.43 -10.49
CA ARG A 375 -10.11 -20.84 -11.37
C ARG A 375 -10.12 -19.32 -11.39
N VAL A 376 -9.90 -18.66 -10.24
CA VAL A 376 -9.80 -17.19 -10.20
C VAL A 376 -8.57 -16.72 -10.96
N ILE A 377 -7.45 -17.42 -10.83
CA ILE A 377 -6.21 -17.12 -11.57
C ILE A 377 -6.40 -17.31 -13.07
N GLU A 378 -7.03 -18.39 -13.50
CA GLU A 378 -7.37 -18.65 -14.91
C GLU A 378 -8.21 -17.52 -15.49
N LYS A 379 -9.29 -17.10 -14.82
CA LYS A 379 -10.10 -15.93 -15.19
C LYS A 379 -9.25 -14.64 -15.26
N GLY A 380 -8.31 -14.47 -14.34
CA GLY A 380 -7.38 -13.34 -14.36
C GLY A 380 -6.56 -13.31 -15.65
N ILE A 381 -6.01 -14.45 -16.06
CA ILE A 381 -5.22 -14.61 -17.29
C ILE A 381 -6.07 -14.29 -18.52
N GLU A 382 -7.33 -14.72 -18.57
CA GLU A 382 -8.28 -14.36 -19.64
C GLU A 382 -8.49 -12.84 -19.75
N THR A 383 -8.45 -12.12 -18.62
CA THR A 383 -8.52 -10.65 -18.58
C THR A 383 -7.16 -9.96 -18.75
N GLY A 384 -6.08 -10.70 -19.01
CA GLY A 384 -4.72 -10.16 -19.20
C GLY A 384 -4.00 -9.78 -17.89
N VAL A 385 -4.51 -10.21 -16.73
CA VAL A 385 -3.94 -9.88 -15.41
C VAL A 385 -3.43 -11.15 -14.73
N ASP A 386 -2.14 -11.20 -14.42
CA ASP A 386 -1.60 -12.31 -13.63
C ASP A 386 -1.98 -12.15 -12.15
N LEU A 387 -2.94 -12.97 -11.71
CA LEU A 387 -3.38 -12.99 -10.32
C LEU A 387 -2.52 -13.88 -9.40
N LYS A 388 -1.60 -14.69 -9.95
CA LYS A 388 -0.74 -15.60 -9.16
C LYS A 388 -0.01 -14.89 -8.01
N PRO A 389 0.59 -13.69 -8.19
CA PRO A 389 1.30 -13.02 -7.10
C PRO A 389 0.41 -12.62 -5.92
N TYR A 390 -0.90 -12.47 -6.13
CA TYR A 390 -1.84 -12.05 -5.08
C TYR A 390 -2.36 -13.22 -4.27
N PHE A 391 -2.58 -14.38 -4.90
CA PHE A 391 -3.07 -15.59 -4.21
C PHE A 391 -1.94 -16.55 -3.79
N TYR A 392 -0.81 -16.51 -4.49
CA TYR A 392 0.39 -17.32 -4.24
C TYR A 392 1.66 -16.44 -4.20
N PRO A 393 1.80 -15.54 -3.22
CA PRO A 393 2.89 -14.54 -3.19
C PRO A 393 4.31 -15.11 -3.03
N ARG A 394 4.46 -16.42 -2.74
CA ARG A 394 5.75 -17.11 -2.64
C ARG A 394 6.00 -18.09 -3.79
N TRP A 395 5.18 -18.04 -4.83
CA TRP A 395 5.35 -18.92 -5.99
C TRP A 395 6.59 -18.52 -6.81
N THR A 396 7.41 -19.50 -7.16
CA THR A 396 8.59 -19.33 -8.03
C THR A 396 8.61 -20.40 -9.12
N PRO A 397 8.87 -20.06 -10.39
CA PRO A 397 9.06 -21.05 -11.45
C PRO A 397 10.15 -22.08 -11.07
N GLY A 398 9.90 -23.38 -11.26
CA GLY A 398 10.89 -24.45 -11.03
C GLY A 398 10.93 -25.07 -9.63
N ARG A 399 10.49 -24.37 -8.58
CA ARG A 399 10.13 -25.01 -7.29
C ARG A 399 8.64 -25.31 -7.32
N CYS A 400 8.28 -26.40 -7.99
CA CYS A 400 6.89 -26.86 -8.10
C CYS A 400 6.39 -27.51 -6.79
N SER A 401 6.58 -26.83 -5.67
CA SER A 401 5.74 -27.09 -4.52
C SER A 401 4.48 -26.26 -4.74
N ARG A 402 3.32 -26.90 -4.99
CA ARG A 402 1.97 -26.31 -4.78
C ARG A 402 1.75 -26.02 -3.30
N GLU A 403 2.78 -25.54 -2.63
CA GLU A 403 2.72 -25.12 -1.27
C GLU A 403 2.09 -23.74 -1.27
N MET A 404 0.77 -23.74 -1.17
CA MET A 404 0.08 -22.84 -0.25
C MET A 404 0.62 -23.01 1.18
N ARG A 405 1.94 -23.07 1.44
CA ARG A 405 2.48 -23.06 2.80
C ARG A 405 2.29 -21.69 3.48
N ARG A 406 1.25 -20.96 3.10
CA ARG A 406 0.05 -20.68 3.90
C ARG A 406 -0.48 -19.40 3.29
N LEU A 407 -1.58 -19.44 2.54
CA LEU A 407 -2.47 -18.28 2.62
C LEU A 407 -2.64 -18.06 4.12
N ARG A 408 -2.14 -16.94 4.66
CA ARG A 408 -1.87 -16.83 6.09
C ARG A 408 -3.16 -17.00 6.86
N TYR A 409 -3.38 -18.20 7.36
CA TYR A 409 -4.56 -18.58 8.11
C TYR A 409 -4.61 -17.76 9.40
N MET A 410 -5.47 -16.73 9.45
CA MET A 410 -5.73 -15.91 10.62
C MET A 410 -6.95 -16.37 11.39
N ALA A 411 -6.92 -16.21 12.70
CA ALA A 411 -8.01 -16.74 13.51
C ALA A 411 -9.30 -15.99 13.21
N HIS A 412 -10.39 -16.71 12.96
CA HIS A 412 -11.73 -16.16 13.15
C HIS A 412 -11.91 -15.95 14.65
N ILE A 413 -11.77 -14.71 15.12
CA ILE A 413 -11.99 -14.37 16.53
C ILE A 413 -13.45 -13.92 16.66
N ALA A 414 -14.39 -14.87 16.54
CA ALA A 414 -15.82 -14.59 16.72
C ALA A 414 -16.17 -14.26 18.18
N ASN A 415 -15.36 -14.73 19.13
CA ASN A 415 -15.73 -14.71 20.56
C ASN A 415 -15.13 -13.55 21.33
N SER A 416 -14.46 -12.58 20.67
CA SER A 416 -14.05 -11.32 21.31
C SER A 416 -15.11 -10.22 21.20
N ASP A 417 -16.18 -10.45 20.44
CA ASP A 417 -17.17 -9.44 20.03
C ASP A 417 -18.06 -8.93 21.19
N PHE A 418 -17.80 -9.31 22.45
CA PHE A 418 -18.63 -8.94 23.61
C PHE A 418 -17.91 -8.10 24.68
N HIS A 419 -16.72 -7.57 24.43
CA HIS A 419 -15.96 -6.84 25.46
C HIS A 419 -15.43 -5.45 25.09
N HIS A 420 -15.86 -4.87 23.95
CA HIS A 420 -15.42 -3.56 23.48
C HIS A 420 -13.87 -3.41 23.46
N LYS A 421 -13.18 -4.53 23.17
CA LYS A 421 -11.73 -4.68 23.30
C LYS A 421 -11.15 -5.46 22.12
N PRO A 422 -10.07 -4.95 21.47
CA PRO A 422 -9.34 -5.70 20.47
C PRO A 422 -8.85 -7.04 21.04
N ALA A 423 -9.09 -8.13 20.32
CA ALA A 423 -8.59 -9.44 20.71
C ALA A 423 -7.06 -9.48 20.80
N ALA A 424 -6.35 -8.72 19.95
CA ALA A 424 -4.91 -8.56 20.01
C ALA A 424 -4.41 -7.90 21.31
N PHE A 425 -5.26 -7.21 22.08
CA PHE A 425 -4.92 -6.75 23.43
C PHE A 425 -5.20 -7.83 24.49
N CYS A 426 -6.22 -8.66 24.29
CA CYS A 426 -6.65 -9.63 25.30
C CYS A 426 -5.93 -10.99 25.20
N PHE A 427 -5.57 -11.44 23.99
CA PHE A 427 -5.12 -12.80 23.74
C PHE A 427 -3.77 -12.82 23.02
N LYS A 428 -2.77 -13.46 23.63
CA LYS A 428 -1.42 -13.64 23.05
C LYS A 428 -1.48 -14.28 21.65
N VAL A 429 -2.36 -15.26 21.46
CA VAL A 429 -2.53 -15.95 20.15
C VAL A 429 -3.05 -14.99 19.07
N ALA A 430 -3.97 -14.09 19.42
CA ALA A 430 -4.47 -13.08 18.50
C ALA A 430 -3.38 -12.06 18.17
N PHE A 431 -2.66 -11.55 19.19
CA PHE A 431 -1.55 -10.63 19.00
C PHE A 431 -0.48 -11.19 18.07
N GLU A 432 0.03 -12.40 18.34
CA GLU A 432 1.11 -12.98 17.53
C GLU A 432 0.70 -13.20 16.06
N ARG A 433 -0.58 -13.44 15.79
CA ARG A 433 -1.10 -13.56 14.41
C ARG A 433 -1.11 -12.22 13.69
N TYR A 434 -1.66 -11.17 14.29
CA TYR A 434 -1.69 -9.84 13.68
C TYR A 434 -0.31 -9.18 13.65
N LYS A 435 0.56 -9.50 14.61
CA LYS A 435 2.00 -9.18 14.54
C LYS A 435 2.66 -9.87 13.37
N THR A 436 2.36 -11.15 13.11
CA THR A 436 2.85 -11.85 11.92
C THR A 436 2.32 -11.19 10.64
N LEU A 437 1.02 -10.89 10.56
CA LEU A 437 0.47 -10.11 9.43
C LEU A 437 1.25 -8.81 9.21
N ALA A 438 1.47 -8.05 10.29
CA ALA A 438 2.18 -6.80 10.22
C ALA A 438 3.63 -6.97 9.76
N LYS A 439 4.36 -7.94 10.30
CA LYS A 439 5.74 -8.24 9.88
C LYS A 439 5.87 -8.70 8.44
N ASP A 440 4.82 -9.27 7.88
CA ASP A 440 4.92 -9.81 6.54
C ASP A 440 4.50 -8.85 5.44
N TYR A 441 3.58 -7.94 5.73
CA TYR A 441 3.14 -6.94 4.75
C TYR A 441 3.72 -5.55 5.00
N PHE A 442 3.97 -5.18 6.26
CA PHE A 442 4.19 -3.80 6.65
C PHE A 442 5.57 -3.55 7.26
N LEU A 443 6.06 -4.41 8.15
CA LEU A 443 7.22 -4.13 9.00
C LEU A 443 8.47 -4.91 8.60
N TRP A 444 9.62 -4.28 8.80
CA TRP A 444 10.90 -4.98 8.87
C TRP A 444 11.05 -5.71 10.22
N GLY A 445 11.93 -6.71 10.23
CA GLY A 445 11.98 -7.82 11.20
C GLY A 445 12.26 -7.42 12.63
#